data_AF-A0A4R0MRT7-F1
#
_entry.id   AF-A0A4R0MRT7-F1
#
_cell.length_a   1.000
_cell.length_b   1.000
_cell.length_c   1.000
_cell.angle_alpha   90.00
_cell.angle_beta   90.00
_cell.angle_gamma   90.00
#
_symmetry.space_group_name_H-M   'P 1'
#
loop_
_entity.id
_entity.type
_entity.pdbx_description
1 polymer ?
#
loop_
_entity_poly.entity_id
_entity_poly.type
_entity_poly.pdbx_seq_one_letter_code
_entity_poly.pdbx_strand_id
1 'polypeptide(L)'
;MKKLIYFVMAVVLIACSEKRKGADSKIFIEKEVSNFSETNPQWTKNVNNEADVTDKYKRKMINLSNEPNFLTDFPLQLTAISDTTVSDQPVKIATFKSFKDAARPKESLLNDLELEIKGIITAEQAANLTIDKKYTLKGMIYKQGKRADVKFFHGGETPVYTLGKYTFWNIEAKAL
;
A
#
# COMPACT_ATOMS: atom_id res chain seq x y z
N MET A 1 -27.16 -40.92 -33.90
CA MET A 1 -26.88 -39.49 -33.65
C MET A 1 -27.43 -39.05 -32.29
N LYS A 2 -26.82 -39.45 -31.16
CA LYS A 2 -27.28 -39.03 -29.80
C LYS A 2 -26.19 -39.09 -28.71
N LYS A 3 -24.91 -39.23 -29.07
CA LYS A 3 -23.78 -39.40 -28.12
C LYS A 3 -22.69 -38.33 -28.24
N LEU A 4 -22.94 -37.24 -28.98
CA LEU A 4 -21.96 -36.17 -29.23
C LEU A 4 -22.31 -34.84 -28.54
N ILE A 5 -23.39 -34.80 -27.76
CA ILE A 5 -23.86 -33.57 -27.07
C ILE A 5 -23.32 -33.47 -25.64
N TYR A 6 -22.81 -34.55 -25.06
CA TYR A 6 -22.34 -34.55 -23.66
C TYR A 6 -20.87 -34.13 -23.47
N PHE A 7 -20.09 -33.98 -24.54
CA PHE A 7 -18.66 -33.64 -24.40
C PHE A 7 -18.38 -32.13 -24.40
N VAL A 8 -19.37 -31.30 -24.72
CA VAL A 8 -19.20 -29.83 -24.77
C VAL A 8 -19.55 -29.14 -23.44
N MET A 9 -20.17 -29.87 -22.50
CA MET A 9 -20.62 -29.28 -21.22
C MET A 9 -19.58 -29.31 -20.09
N ALA A 10 -18.40 -29.90 -20.32
CA ALA A 10 -17.36 -30.05 -19.31
C ALA A 10 -16.18 -29.05 -19.42
N VAL A 11 -16.18 -28.14 -20.40
CA VAL A 11 -15.03 -27.24 -20.67
C VAL A 11 -15.29 -25.78 -20.26
N VAL A 12 -16.48 -25.43 -19.76
CA VAL A 12 -16.83 -24.02 -19.43
C VAL A 12 -16.63 -23.67 -17.94
N LEU A 13 -16.28 -24.63 -17.07
CA LEU A 13 -16.08 -24.34 -15.63
C LEU A 13 -14.64 -23.99 -15.24
N ILE A 14 -13.71 -23.90 -16.19
CA ILE A 14 -12.47 -23.16 -16.01
C ILE A 14 -12.64 -21.81 -16.71
N ALA A 15 -13.70 -21.08 -16.33
CA ALA A 15 -13.60 -19.63 -16.38
C ALA A 15 -12.37 -19.31 -15.51
N CYS A 16 -11.28 -18.89 -16.17
CA CYS A 16 -10.12 -18.32 -15.50
C CYS A 16 -10.63 -17.37 -14.43
N SER A 17 -10.61 -17.79 -13.17
CA SER A 17 -10.71 -16.85 -12.07
C SER A 17 -9.53 -15.92 -12.28
N GLU A 18 -9.79 -14.69 -12.70
CA GLU A 18 -8.75 -13.67 -12.76
C GLU A 18 -7.99 -13.74 -11.45
N LYS A 19 -6.67 -13.94 -11.53
CA LYS A 19 -5.84 -14.04 -10.33
C LYS A 19 -6.06 -12.75 -9.54
N ARG A 20 -6.52 -12.91 -8.29
CA ARG A 20 -6.87 -11.78 -7.42
C ARG A 20 -5.64 -10.94 -7.17
N LYS A 21 -5.78 -9.63 -7.33
CA LYS A 21 -4.63 -8.73 -7.24
C LYS A 21 -4.07 -8.72 -5.81
N GLY A 22 -2.79 -9.01 -5.62
CA GLY A 22 -2.08 -8.85 -4.35
C GLY A 22 -2.21 -10.01 -3.34
N ALA A 23 -3.05 -11.03 -3.60
CA ALA A 23 -3.32 -12.11 -2.65
C ALA A 23 -2.07 -12.97 -2.30
N ASP A 24 -1.22 -13.21 -3.30
CA ASP A 24 0.05 -13.95 -3.15
C ASP A 24 1.26 -13.01 -2.95
N SER A 25 1.02 -11.72 -2.66
CA SER A 25 2.12 -10.77 -2.51
C SER A 25 3.00 -11.11 -1.32
N LYS A 26 4.31 -10.95 -1.51
CA LYS A 26 5.31 -10.98 -0.44
C LYS A 26 5.32 -9.69 0.39
N ILE A 27 4.72 -8.62 -0.13
CA ILE A 27 4.64 -7.33 0.53
C ILE A 27 3.45 -7.36 1.49
N PHE A 28 3.76 -7.23 2.78
CA PHE A 28 2.80 -7.39 3.87
C PHE A 28 1.55 -6.51 3.71
N ILE A 29 1.72 -5.21 3.49
CA ILE A 29 0.58 -4.28 3.33
C ILE A 29 -0.26 -4.64 2.09
N GLU A 30 0.38 -5.00 0.98
CA GLU A 30 -0.35 -5.33 -0.26
C GLU A 30 -1.28 -6.52 -0.04
N LYS A 31 -0.77 -7.56 0.63
CA LYS A 31 -1.55 -8.72 1.05
C LYS A 31 -2.69 -8.35 2.00
N GLU A 32 -2.44 -7.50 2.99
CA GLU A 32 -3.47 -7.08 3.94
C GLU A 32 -4.60 -6.27 3.30
N VAL A 33 -4.28 -5.43 2.31
CA VAL A 33 -5.28 -4.68 1.52
C VAL A 33 -6.07 -5.63 0.62
N SER A 34 -5.40 -6.56 -0.07
CA SER A 34 -6.07 -7.60 -0.87
C SER A 34 -7.08 -8.37 -0.02
N ASN A 35 -6.62 -8.91 1.12
CA ASN A 35 -7.44 -9.66 2.05
C ASN A 35 -8.64 -8.84 2.57
N PHE A 36 -8.43 -7.56 2.88
CA PHE A 36 -9.51 -6.68 3.32
C PHE A 36 -10.55 -6.48 2.20
N SER A 37 -10.12 -6.21 0.98
CA SER A 37 -11.02 -6.02 -0.16
C SER A 37 -11.83 -7.30 -0.47
N GLU A 38 -11.20 -8.46 -0.36
CA GLU A 38 -11.84 -9.76 -0.62
C GLU A 38 -12.88 -10.14 0.44
N THR A 39 -12.58 -9.86 1.71
CA THR A 39 -13.50 -10.13 2.82
C THR A 39 -14.65 -9.12 2.89
N ASN A 40 -14.59 -8.04 2.11
CA ASN A 40 -15.62 -7.01 2.03
C ASN A 40 -16.09 -6.80 0.57
N PRO A 41 -16.64 -7.83 -0.12
CA PRO A 41 -17.02 -7.73 -1.53
C PRO A 41 -18.22 -6.79 -1.78
N GLN A 42 -18.83 -6.27 -0.71
CA GLN A 42 -19.95 -5.33 -0.75
C GLN A 42 -19.52 -3.89 -0.50
N TRP A 43 -18.20 -3.61 -0.37
CA TRP A 43 -17.66 -2.31 0.03
C TRP A 43 -18.27 -1.15 -0.78
N THR A 44 -18.35 -1.28 -2.10
CA THR A 44 -18.83 -0.22 -3.00
C THR A 44 -20.30 -0.36 -3.42
N LYS A 45 -21.04 -1.35 -2.92
CA LYS A 45 -22.38 -1.68 -3.46
C LYS A 45 -23.53 -0.89 -2.82
N ASN A 46 -23.33 -0.33 -1.63
CA ASN A 46 -24.35 0.46 -0.93
C ASN A 46 -23.67 1.52 -0.06
N VAL A 47 -24.12 2.77 -0.15
CA VAL A 47 -23.58 3.95 0.57
C VAL A 47 -23.48 3.73 2.09
N ASN A 48 -24.50 3.12 2.70
CA ASN A 48 -24.50 2.87 4.16
C ASN A 48 -23.47 1.82 4.55
N ASN A 49 -23.27 0.80 3.69
CA ASN A 49 -22.23 -0.22 3.91
C ASN A 49 -20.84 0.34 3.60
N GLU A 50 -20.73 1.24 2.62
CA GLU A 50 -19.46 1.84 2.22
C GLU A 50 -18.86 2.66 3.35
N ALA A 51 -19.66 3.47 4.04
CA ALA A 51 -19.18 4.27 5.18
C ALA A 51 -18.64 3.40 6.32
N ASP A 52 -19.38 2.35 6.71
CA ASP A 52 -18.97 1.42 7.78
C ASP A 52 -17.73 0.60 7.39
N VAL A 53 -17.71 0.02 6.19
CA VAL A 53 -16.55 -0.74 5.69
C VAL A 53 -15.33 0.15 5.54
N THR A 54 -15.50 1.40 5.08
CA THR A 54 -14.41 2.38 5.02
C THR A 54 -13.91 2.76 6.42
N ASP A 55 -14.79 2.89 7.42
CA ASP A 55 -14.39 3.14 8.81
C ASP A 55 -13.54 1.99 9.37
N LYS A 56 -13.95 0.74 9.12
CA LYS A 56 -13.21 -0.48 9.46
C LYS A 56 -11.85 -0.53 8.76
N TYR A 57 -11.81 -0.19 7.46
CA TYR A 57 -10.58 -0.11 6.70
C TYR A 57 -9.60 0.90 7.31
N LYS A 58 -10.09 2.12 7.61
CA LYS A 58 -9.31 3.18 8.24
C LYS A 58 -8.71 2.72 9.58
N ARG A 59 -9.49 2.03 10.43
CA ARG A 59 -8.98 1.48 11.69
C ARG A 59 -7.93 0.42 11.46
N LYS A 60 -8.17 -0.51 10.53
CA LYS A 60 -7.22 -1.57 10.20
C LYS A 60 -5.88 -1.00 9.76
N MET A 61 -5.86 -0.06 8.81
CA MET A 61 -4.61 0.53 8.30
C MET A 61 -3.80 1.25 9.40
N ILE A 62 -4.48 1.98 10.28
CA ILE A 62 -3.83 2.65 11.42
C ILE A 62 -3.26 1.64 12.42
N ASN A 63 -3.93 0.50 12.63
CA ASN A 63 -3.40 -0.55 13.50
C ASN A 63 -2.18 -1.23 12.86
N LEU A 64 -2.28 -1.56 11.57
CA LEU A 64 -1.19 -2.19 10.80
C LEU A 64 0.08 -1.34 10.78
N SER A 65 0.00 -0.01 10.88
CA SER A 65 1.20 0.84 10.91
C SER A 65 2.13 0.55 12.09
N ASN A 66 1.64 -0.09 13.14
CA ASN A 66 2.45 -0.50 14.30
C ASN A 66 3.09 -1.88 14.11
N GLU A 67 2.73 -2.61 13.07
CA GLU A 67 3.31 -3.93 12.80
C GLU A 67 4.77 -3.77 12.36
N PRO A 68 5.71 -4.58 12.88
CA PRO A 68 7.13 -4.51 12.48
C PRO A 68 7.32 -4.66 10.97
N ASN A 69 6.43 -5.40 10.32
CA ASN A 69 6.50 -5.71 8.90
C ASN A 69 5.81 -4.67 8.02
N PHE A 70 5.27 -3.58 8.58
CA PHE A 70 4.47 -2.61 7.82
C PHE A 70 5.20 -2.10 6.57
N LEU A 71 6.47 -1.67 6.70
CA LEU A 71 7.26 -1.17 5.56
C LEU A 71 8.05 -2.25 4.82
N THR A 72 8.00 -3.51 5.28
CA THR A 72 8.87 -4.56 4.75
C THR A 72 8.60 -4.80 3.28
N ASP A 73 9.67 -4.65 2.49
CA ASP A 73 9.69 -4.80 1.03
C ASP A 73 8.73 -3.89 0.25
N PHE A 74 8.08 -2.92 0.91
CA PHE A 74 7.19 -1.98 0.24
C PHE A 74 8.03 -0.94 -0.51
N PRO A 75 7.92 -0.85 -1.86
CA PRO A 75 8.73 0.06 -2.64
C PRO A 75 8.19 1.49 -2.55
N LEU A 76 9.05 2.43 -2.18
CA LEU A 76 8.75 3.86 -2.10
C LEU A 76 9.78 4.66 -2.89
N GLN A 77 9.37 5.82 -3.40
CA GLN A 77 10.24 6.78 -4.08
C GLN A 77 10.50 7.95 -3.13
N LEU A 78 11.77 8.35 -3.01
CA LEU A 78 12.11 9.56 -2.30
C LEU A 78 11.68 10.77 -3.14
N THR A 79 10.92 11.69 -2.57
CA THR A 79 10.35 12.85 -3.28
C THR A 79 10.88 14.19 -2.78
N ALA A 80 11.35 14.26 -1.53
CA ALA A 80 11.90 15.48 -0.96
C ALA A 80 12.77 15.18 0.26
N ILE A 81 13.74 16.06 0.53
CA ILE A 81 14.43 16.16 1.82
C ILE A 81 14.31 17.61 2.28
N SER A 82 13.89 17.82 3.52
CA SER A 82 13.76 19.16 4.11
C SER A 82 14.37 19.23 5.49
N ASP A 83 14.98 20.37 5.83
CA ASP A 83 15.46 20.63 7.18
C ASP A 83 14.30 20.93 8.15
N THR A 84 14.41 20.44 9.38
CA THR A 84 13.45 20.73 10.44
C THR A 84 14.11 20.62 11.82
N THR A 85 13.33 20.86 12.86
CA THR A 85 13.72 20.57 14.24
C THR A 85 12.73 19.61 14.87
N VAL A 86 13.24 18.61 15.58
CA VAL A 86 12.45 17.70 16.42
C VAL A 86 13.03 17.77 17.82
N SER A 87 12.21 18.19 18.80
CA SER A 87 12.67 18.41 20.18
C SER A 87 13.91 19.32 20.25
N ASP A 88 13.87 20.43 19.52
CA ASP A 88 14.95 21.43 19.38
C ASP A 88 16.28 20.92 18.79
N GLN A 89 16.32 19.67 18.32
CA GLN A 89 17.47 19.13 17.60
C GLN A 89 17.27 19.29 16.09
N PRO A 90 18.27 19.82 15.35
CA PRO A 90 18.21 19.90 13.90
C PRO A 90 18.25 18.50 13.29
N VAL A 91 17.24 18.18 12.49
CA VAL A 91 17.12 16.89 11.78
C VAL A 91 16.67 17.14 10.35
N LYS A 92 16.79 16.12 9.50
CA LYS A 92 16.23 16.15 8.15
C LYS A 92 14.99 15.26 8.08
N ILE A 93 14.00 15.69 7.31
CA ILE A 93 12.83 14.88 6.95
C ILE A 93 12.96 14.45 5.50
N ALA A 94 13.13 13.16 5.28
CA ALA A 94 13.01 12.55 3.97
C ALA A 94 11.55 12.11 3.72
N THR A 95 10.93 12.60 2.66
CA THR A 95 9.56 12.26 2.28
C THR A 95 9.57 11.19 1.19
N PHE A 96 9.13 9.99 1.55
CA PHE A 96 8.98 8.86 0.65
C PHE A 96 7.51 8.66 0.30
N LYS A 97 7.20 8.38 -0.97
CA LYS A 97 5.85 8.15 -1.47
C LYS A 97 5.78 6.89 -2.30
N SER A 98 4.64 6.20 -2.30
CA SER A 98 4.40 5.17 -3.31
C SER A 98 4.39 5.80 -4.71
N PHE A 99 4.69 4.98 -5.71
CA PHE A 99 4.79 5.42 -7.10
C PHE A 99 4.14 4.37 -8.00
N LYS A 100 3.70 4.80 -9.19
CA LYS A 100 3.20 3.90 -10.22
C LYS A 100 4.34 3.39 -11.08
N ASP A 101 4.30 2.12 -11.45
CA ASP A 101 5.30 1.48 -12.29
C ASP A 101 4.61 0.61 -13.34
N ALA A 102 4.81 0.96 -14.62
CA ALA A 102 4.18 0.29 -15.75
C ALA A 102 4.73 -1.14 -15.96
N ALA A 103 5.89 -1.47 -15.40
CA ALA A 103 6.47 -2.80 -15.48
C ALA A 103 5.88 -3.78 -14.46
N ARG A 104 5.04 -3.30 -13.52
CA ARG A 104 4.43 -4.18 -12.51
C ARG A 104 3.40 -5.13 -13.14
N PRO A 105 3.30 -6.37 -12.63
CA PRO A 105 2.21 -7.27 -12.99
C PRO A 105 0.86 -6.61 -12.72
N LYS A 106 -0.14 -6.89 -13.57
CA LYS A 106 -1.51 -6.37 -13.42
C LYS A 106 -2.17 -6.88 -12.13
N GLU A 107 -1.67 -8.00 -11.64
CA GLU A 107 -2.03 -8.73 -10.44
C GLU A 107 -1.45 -8.08 -9.18
N SER A 108 -0.63 -7.03 -9.30
CA SER A 108 -0.18 -6.25 -8.15
C SER A 108 -1.13 -5.10 -7.87
N LEU A 109 -1.43 -4.88 -6.58
CA LEU A 109 -2.13 -3.69 -6.10
C LEU A 109 -1.19 -2.51 -5.90
N LEU A 110 0.14 -2.66 -5.95
CA LEU A 110 1.07 -1.56 -5.64
C LEU A 110 0.87 -0.28 -6.46
N ASN A 111 0.32 -0.39 -7.68
CA ASN A 111 -0.05 0.78 -8.51
C ASN A 111 -1.33 1.50 -8.03
N ASP A 112 -2.13 0.81 -7.24
CA ASP A 112 -3.40 1.23 -6.66
C ASP A 112 -3.23 1.64 -5.17
N LEU A 113 -2.05 1.43 -4.56
CA LEU A 113 -1.75 1.79 -3.16
C LEU A 113 -1.05 3.15 -3.06
N GLU A 114 -1.56 4.01 -2.18
CA GLU A 114 -0.97 5.31 -1.87
C GLU A 114 -0.47 5.37 -0.42
N LEU A 115 0.84 5.51 -0.23
CA LEU A 115 1.47 5.62 1.09
C LEU A 115 2.48 6.77 1.10
N GLU A 116 2.48 7.57 2.17
CA GLU A 116 3.50 8.60 2.41
C GLU A 116 4.21 8.34 3.74
N ILE A 117 5.53 8.24 3.71
CA ILE A 117 6.38 8.08 4.89
C ILE A 117 7.29 9.28 5.02
N LYS A 118 7.25 9.92 6.18
CA LYS A 118 8.21 10.95 6.59
C LYS A 118 9.25 10.32 7.50
N GLY A 119 10.48 10.20 7.01
CA GLY A 119 11.61 9.70 7.77
C GLY A 119 12.38 10.81 8.46
N ILE A 120 12.45 10.75 9.78
CA ILE A 120 13.40 11.54 10.55
C ILE A 120 14.78 10.87 10.39
N ILE A 121 15.71 11.60 9.79
CA ILE A 121 17.04 11.12 9.46
C ILE A 121 18.12 12.16 9.82
N THR A 122 19.35 11.69 9.98
CA THR A 122 20.53 12.54 10.18
C THR A 122 20.99 13.17 8.87
N ALA A 123 21.86 14.19 8.96
CA ALA A 123 22.50 14.78 7.79
C ALA A 123 23.34 13.77 7.00
N GLU A 124 24.02 12.85 7.69
CA GLU A 124 24.81 11.78 7.08
C GLU A 124 23.92 10.79 6.32
N GLN A 125 22.81 10.36 6.92
CA GLN A 125 21.84 9.49 6.23
C GLN A 125 21.27 10.17 4.98
N ALA A 126 20.95 11.46 5.07
CA ALA A 126 20.45 12.22 3.93
C ALA A 126 21.45 12.33 2.78
N ALA A 127 22.75 12.39 3.06
CA ALA A 127 23.79 12.42 2.02
C ALA A 127 23.83 11.14 1.17
N ASN A 128 23.34 10.02 1.70
CA ASN A 128 23.24 8.73 1.00
C ASN A 128 21.94 8.55 0.23
N LEU A 129 21.05 9.55 0.27
CA LEU A 129 19.76 9.53 -0.39
C LEU A 129 19.77 10.42 -1.62
N THR A 130 19.12 9.96 -2.69
CA THR A 130 18.98 10.71 -3.94
C THR A 130 17.49 10.87 -4.24
N ILE A 131 17.07 12.12 -4.44
CA ILE A 131 15.68 12.43 -4.81
C ILE A 131 15.34 11.69 -6.12
N ASP A 132 14.08 11.26 -6.23
CA ASP A 132 13.52 10.44 -7.30
C ASP A 132 14.02 8.99 -7.40
N LYS A 133 14.94 8.56 -6.54
CA LYS A 133 15.30 7.14 -6.42
C LYS A 133 14.28 6.35 -5.60
N LYS A 134 14.23 5.06 -5.89
CA LYS A 134 13.34 4.07 -5.28
C LYS A 134 14.08 3.32 -4.17
N TYR A 135 13.39 3.07 -3.05
CA TYR A 135 13.93 2.45 -1.86
C TYR A 135 12.91 1.51 -1.23
N THR A 136 13.39 0.50 -0.50
CA THR A 136 12.63 -0.12 0.59
C THR A 136 13.11 0.46 1.91
N LEU A 137 12.19 0.56 2.86
CA LEU A 137 12.44 1.19 4.15
C LEU A 137 12.30 0.19 5.28
N LYS A 138 13.15 0.33 6.28
CA LYS A 138 12.93 -0.18 7.64
C LYS A 138 13.02 0.98 8.61
N GLY A 139 12.35 0.86 9.75
CA GLY A 139 12.40 1.88 10.78
C GLY A 139 11.34 1.64 11.83
N MET A 140 11.33 2.50 12.83
CA MET A 140 10.33 2.45 13.90
C MET A 140 9.32 3.58 13.71
N ILE A 141 8.06 3.32 14.05
CA ILE A 141 7.05 4.38 14.01
C ILE A 141 7.39 5.43 15.06
N TYR A 142 7.45 6.69 14.65
CA TYR A 142 7.67 7.83 15.53
C TYR A 142 6.33 8.49 15.88
N LYS A 143 5.49 8.69 14.87
CA LYS A 143 4.16 9.24 15.02
C LYS A 143 3.17 8.48 14.15
N GLN A 144 2.14 7.95 14.79
CA GLN A 144 1.04 7.30 14.09
C GLN A 144 0.32 8.30 13.16
N GLY A 145 -0.14 7.79 12.03
CA GLY A 145 -0.93 8.58 11.07
C GLY A 145 -2.31 8.93 11.60
N LYS A 146 -3.03 9.80 10.88
CA LYS A 146 -4.43 10.11 11.20
C LYS A 146 -5.36 9.23 10.39
N ARG A 147 -6.47 8.80 10.99
CA ARG A 147 -7.54 8.07 10.29
C ARG A 147 -8.11 8.83 9.09
N ALA A 148 -8.06 10.17 9.12
CA ALA A 148 -8.51 11.03 8.03
C ALA A 148 -7.59 10.99 6.79
N ASP A 149 -6.33 10.56 6.97
CA ASP A 149 -5.36 10.42 5.87
C ASP A 149 -5.53 9.08 5.14
N VAL A 150 -6.22 8.11 5.75
CA VAL A 150 -6.56 6.83 5.13
C VAL A 150 -7.86 6.99 4.33
N LYS A 151 -7.84 6.64 3.05
CA LYS A 151 -8.96 6.84 2.13
C LYS A 151 -9.11 5.64 1.19
N PHE A 152 -10.31 5.53 0.64
CA PHE A 152 -10.64 4.59 -0.42
C PHE A 152 -11.43 5.36 -1.47
N PHE A 153 -11.02 5.22 -2.73
CA PHE A 153 -11.66 5.88 -3.87
C PHE A 153 -11.93 4.84 -4.95
N HIS A 154 -13.17 4.73 -5.40
CA HIS A 154 -13.59 3.75 -6.41
C HIS A 154 -14.20 4.37 -7.67
N GLY A 155 -14.13 5.69 -7.82
CA GLY A 155 -14.72 6.41 -8.97
C GLY A 155 -13.89 6.37 -10.26
N GLY A 156 -12.79 5.60 -10.32
CA GLY A 156 -11.90 5.47 -11.47
C GLY A 156 -11.92 4.07 -12.08
N GLU A 157 -11.06 3.83 -13.09
CA GLU A 157 -10.90 2.51 -13.73
C GLU A 157 -10.48 1.42 -12.74
N THR A 158 -9.61 1.77 -11.78
CA THR A 158 -9.23 0.91 -10.66
C THR A 158 -9.48 1.64 -9.33
N PRO A 159 -9.85 0.90 -8.27
CA PRO A 159 -9.94 1.48 -6.94
C PRO A 159 -8.55 1.92 -6.46
N VAL A 160 -8.49 3.05 -5.76
CA VAL A 160 -7.29 3.59 -5.13
C VAL A 160 -7.41 3.49 -3.62
N TYR A 161 -6.36 2.99 -2.98
CA TYR A 161 -6.27 2.73 -1.56
C TYR A 161 -5.22 3.65 -0.94
N THR A 162 -5.64 4.79 -0.39
CA THR A 162 -4.74 5.64 0.39
C THR A 162 -4.57 5.06 1.79
N LEU A 163 -3.37 4.54 2.05
CA LEU A 163 -2.96 3.84 3.25
C LEU A 163 -2.63 4.78 4.41
N GLY A 164 -2.48 6.08 4.13
CA GLY A 164 -2.24 7.12 5.10
C GLY A 164 -0.85 7.76 5.00
N LYS A 165 -0.57 8.61 5.99
CA LYS A 165 0.71 9.32 6.13
C LYS A 165 1.28 9.07 7.50
N TYR A 166 2.54 8.66 7.56
CA TYR A 166 3.16 8.23 8.82
C TYR A 166 4.55 8.85 8.98
N THR A 167 4.95 9.08 10.22
CA THR A 167 6.31 9.52 10.53
C THR A 167 7.07 8.38 11.20
N PHE A 168 8.25 8.08 10.67
CA PHE A 168 9.15 7.05 11.16
C PHE A 168 10.48 7.69 11.56
N TRP A 169 11.16 7.06 12.52
CA TRP A 169 12.50 7.42 12.96
C TRP A 169 13.44 6.23 12.80
N ASN A 170 14.75 6.50 12.81
CA ASN A 170 15.80 5.51 12.54
C ASN A 170 15.53 4.76 11.22
N ILE A 171 15.23 5.51 10.16
CA ILE A 171 14.97 4.90 8.86
C ILE A 171 16.27 4.34 8.28
N GLU A 172 16.26 3.07 7.93
CA GLU A 172 17.20 2.44 7.02
C GLU A 172 16.57 2.36 5.63
N ALA A 173 17.18 3.02 4.65
CA ALA A 173 16.73 3.01 3.27
C ALA A 173 17.67 2.16 2.41
N LYS A 174 17.12 1.14 1.74
CA LYS A 174 17.85 0.30 0.80
C LYS A 174 17.40 0.60 -0.62
N ALA A 175 18.32 1.01 -1.49
CA ALA A 175 18.00 1.30 -2.89
C ALA A 175 17.49 0.04 -3.62
N LEU A 176 16.53 0.27 -4.53
CA LEU A 176 15.94 -0.75 -5.41
C LEU A 176 16.57 -0.75 -6.81
#